data_AF-A0A3D9C751-F1
#
_entry.id   AF-A0A3D9C751-F1
#
_cell.length_a   1.000
_cell.length_b   1.000
_cell.length_c   1.000
_cell.angle_alpha   90.00
_cell.angle_beta   90.00
_cell.angle_gamma   90.00
#
_symmetry.space_group_name_H-M   'P 1'
#
loop_
_entity.id
_entity.type
_entity.pdbx_description
1 polymer ?
#
loop_
_entity_poly.entity_id
_entity_poly.type
_entity_poly.pdbx_seq_one_letter_code
_entity_poly.pdbx_strand_id
1 'polypeptide(L)'
;MKLPPEIEDHYVKEVLYNRSLEDLPGEEWKLIEDFEDYMISNYGRVKSLERWSVSMFGRERLLPEMVMKPGVTKHFNKYLGQYFYNIHCSISKGGKKTSKPLTRLVYYHFIEKFDMHDQHIYIETKDHNRLHIHSSNLKKVSASERSLKTFRMDRAKNRHILYLQPVSQYTTEGDHVADFESFYAAEKAFGIDVEAIYHAIIQQTLIAGAYRWFLQSEPPQKQDFIMTDTSGKWFNEKLWERLGKPSINKRNPPACLNLSTDDIPDEQWIPVPGFEGRFSISDKGRIKRWGSWNTFGKKIFQKERILPQIVEFKTDTIYSMNVVLDDLHDSKKKTHMEIARLLYYCFIKKFDLNDKKSVVINNNKPQWKIDLSKLILHSNKEVPEENKIKSVRIVLNTKKIFNNNLWKKLDKPKIDKKIPPAIMNLSLKDLPNERWEPLPGYEGKYTVSSKGRVKRLSGWKFGIHFFAEEQILNINITKVKDTRYLCFRLHEQVRRSSLQLTRILYYCFVEEFDLNDKKLIVINQNEPLWDINTSKLKLVSLNSVFKPIRN
;
A
#
# COMPACT_ATOMS: atom_id res chain seq x y z
N MET A 1 -17.56 12.82 -13.39
CA MET A 1 -17.68 11.66 -14.31
C MET A 1 -18.82 11.96 -15.27
N LYS A 2 -18.71 11.67 -16.57
CA LYS A 2 -19.85 11.73 -17.50
C LYS A 2 -20.61 10.40 -17.40
N LEU A 3 -21.94 10.45 -17.36
CA LEU A 3 -22.76 9.24 -17.42
C LEU A 3 -22.75 8.70 -18.87
N PRO A 4 -22.99 7.40 -19.08
CA PRO A 4 -23.20 6.86 -20.42
C PRO A 4 -24.43 7.51 -21.08
N PRO A 5 -24.40 7.82 -22.39
CA PRO A 5 -25.51 8.47 -23.09
C PRO A 5 -26.85 7.73 -22.95
N GLU A 6 -26.79 6.40 -22.80
CA GLU A 6 -27.96 5.52 -22.67
C GLU A 6 -28.72 5.70 -21.35
N ILE A 7 -28.10 6.36 -20.36
CA ILE A 7 -28.65 6.60 -19.03
C ILE A 7 -28.83 8.12 -18.77
N GLU A 8 -28.37 8.99 -19.67
CA GLU A 8 -28.62 10.44 -19.62
C GLU A 8 -29.93 10.79 -20.35
N ASP A 9 -31.05 10.38 -19.74
CA ASP A 9 -32.39 10.72 -20.18
C ASP A 9 -32.77 12.19 -19.89
N HIS A 10 -33.99 12.56 -20.26
CA HIS A 10 -34.53 13.91 -20.06
C HIS A 10 -34.55 14.32 -18.59
N TYR A 11 -34.86 13.40 -17.67
CA TYR A 11 -34.89 13.71 -16.24
C TYR A 11 -33.50 14.08 -15.73
N VAL A 12 -32.48 13.33 -16.12
CA VAL A 12 -31.09 13.65 -15.72
C VAL A 12 -30.66 15.02 -16.22
N LYS A 13 -30.96 15.33 -17.49
CA LYS A 13 -30.54 16.59 -18.14
C LYS A 13 -31.27 17.81 -17.59
N GLU A 14 -32.59 17.75 -17.52
CA GLU A 14 -33.43 18.90 -17.18
C GLU A 14 -33.60 19.10 -15.67
N VAL A 15 -33.40 18.05 -14.86
CA VAL A 15 -33.59 18.10 -13.40
C VAL A 15 -32.26 18.03 -12.67
N LEU A 16 -31.53 16.91 -12.80
CA LEU A 16 -30.35 16.67 -11.98
C LEU A 16 -29.14 17.51 -12.37
N TYR A 17 -29.00 17.84 -13.65
CA TYR A 17 -27.95 18.71 -14.15
C TYR A 17 -28.33 20.19 -14.12
N ASN A 18 -29.60 20.52 -13.85
CA ASN A 18 -30.06 21.89 -13.79
C ASN A 18 -29.56 22.60 -12.52
N ARG A 19 -28.72 23.61 -12.73
CA ARG A 19 -28.10 24.43 -11.69
C ARG A 19 -28.69 25.84 -11.59
N SER A 20 -29.79 26.12 -12.29
CA SER A 20 -30.54 27.38 -12.15
C SER A 20 -31.03 27.53 -10.71
N LEU A 21 -31.11 28.76 -10.20
CA LEU A 21 -31.78 29.01 -8.91
C LEU A 21 -33.30 29.02 -9.05
N GLU A 22 -33.80 29.09 -10.28
CA GLU A 22 -35.23 28.99 -10.58
C GLU A 22 -35.77 27.62 -10.21
N ASP A 23 -36.96 27.63 -9.62
CA ASP A 23 -37.67 26.43 -9.23
C ASP A 23 -38.29 25.77 -10.45
N LEU A 24 -38.19 24.44 -10.52
CA LEU A 24 -38.90 23.66 -11.53
C LEU A 24 -40.41 23.66 -11.22
N PRO A 25 -41.28 23.40 -12.22
CA PRO A 25 -42.71 23.27 -11.98
C PRO A 25 -43.03 22.22 -10.90
N GLY A 26 -43.71 22.65 -9.83
CA GLY A 26 -44.04 21.80 -8.68
C GLY A 26 -42.85 21.42 -7.81
N GLU A 27 -41.73 22.14 -7.89
CA GLU A 27 -40.58 21.93 -7.03
C GLU A 27 -40.84 22.47 -5.62
N GLU A 28 -40.68 21.60 -4.63
CA GLU A 28 -40.79 21.95 -3.22
C GLU A 28 -39.43 21.77 -2.55
N TRP A 29 -39.01 22.74 -1.75
CA TRP A 29 -37.74 22.71 -1.03
C TRP A 29 -37.95 22.54 0.47
N LYS A 30 -37.12 21.69 1.11
CA LYS A 30 -37.08 21.51 2.57
C LYS A 30 -35.66 21.63 3.09
N LEU A 31 -35.48 22.18 4.30
CA LEU A 31 -34.20 22.18 4.99
C LEU A 31 -33.74 20.74 5.26
N ILE A 32 -32.45 20.48 5.06
CA ILE A 32 -31.86 19.20 5.41
C ILE A 32 -31.60 19.20 6.92
N GLU A 33 -32.21 18.26 7.63
CA GLU A 33 -32.03 18.10 9.08
C GLU A 33 -30.54 17.86 9.39
N ASP A 34 -30.05 18.45 10.47
CA ASP A 34 -28.63 18.54 10.83
C ASP A 34 -27.73 19.35 9.90
N PHE A 35 -28.23 19.87 8.78
CA PHE A 35 -27.47 20.61 7.78
C PHE A 35 -28.23 21.87 7.35
N GLU A 36 -28.46 22.79 8.29
CA GLU A 36 -29.24 24.02 8.13
C GLU A 36 -28.79 24.91 6.95
N ASP A 37 -27.52 24.83 6.57
CA ASP A 37 -26.93 25.51 5.42
C ASP A 37 -27.43 25.00 4.05
N TYR A 38 -28.30 23.98 4.03
CA TYR A 38 -28.68 23.26 2.81
C TYR A 38 -30.18 22.94 2.77
N MET A 39 -30.73 22.99 1.56
CA MET A 39 -32.06 22.50 1.25
C MET A 39 -32.01 21.37 0.20
N ILE A 40 -32.99 20.48 0.26
CA ILE A 40 -33.23 19.40 -0.70
C ILE A 40 -34.61 19.60 -1.32
N SER A 41 -34.74 19.40 -2.62
CA SER A 41 -36.03 19.44 -3.30
C SER A 41 -36.69 18.07 -3.45
N ASN A 42 -38.00 18.04 -3.68
CA ASN A 42 -38.75 16.83 -4.01
C ASN A 42 -38.26 16.16 -5.31
N TYR A 43 -37.56 16.89 -6.17
CA TYR A 43 -36.85 16.42 -7.36
C TYR A 43 -35.42 15.91 -7.08
N GLY A 44 -34.93 16.08 -5.85
CA GLY A 44 -33.58 15.68 -5.46
C GLY A 44 -32.48 16.65 -5.85
N ARG A 45 -32.81 17.90 -6.22
CA ARG A 45 -31.83 18.99 -6.34
C ARG A 45 -31.43 19.44 -4.95
N VAL A 46 -30.17 19.83 -4.77
CA VAL A 46 -29.65 20.31 -3.48
C VAL A 46 -29.22 21.75 -3.61
N LYS A 47 -29.76 22.61 -2.77
CA LYS A 47 -29.44 24.04 -2.71
C LYS A 47 -28.53 24.27 -1.50
N SER A 48 -27.39 24.90 -1.74
CA SER A 48 -26.51 25.44 -0.69
C SER A 48 -26.95 26.87 -0.46
N LEU A 49 -27.41 27.17 0.75
CA LEU A 49 -27.86 28.51 1.12
C LEU A 49 -26.68 29.47 1.27
N GLU A 50 -26.96 30.77 1.11
CA GLU A 50 -25.99 31.82 1.35
C GLU A 50 -25.51 31.79 2.81
N ARG A 51 -24.19 31.84 3.02
CA ARG A 51 -23.61 31.84 4.37
C ARG A 51 -22.19 32.36 4.42
N TRP A 52 -21.79 32.83 5.60
CA TRP A 52 -20.40 33.12 5.90
C TRP A 52 -19.62 31.83 6.15
N SER A 53 -18.42 31.72 5.57
CA SER A 53 -17.53 30.57 5.75
C SER A 53 -16.11 31.03 6.04
N VAL A 54 -15.52 30.49 7.10
CA VAL A 54 -14.12 30.73 7.47
C VAL A 54 -13.21 29.70 6.76
N SER A 55 -12.25 30.20 5.99
CA SER A 55 -11.20 29.37 5.37
C SER A 55 -10.24 28.81 6.43
N MET A 56 -9.52 27.72 6.10
CA MET A 56 -8.46 27.17 6.96
C MET A 56 -7.35 28.17 7.31
N PHE A 57 -7.28 29.31 6.60
CA PHE A 57 -6.34 30.41 6.87
C PHE A 57 -6.99 31.59 7.62
N GLY A 58 -8.15 31.39 8.24
CA GLY A 58 -8.86 32.41 9.03
C GLY A 58 -9.54 33.52 8.20
N ARG A 59 -9.57 33.41 6.87
CA ARG A 59 -10.24 34.38 6.00
C ARG A 59 -11.72 34.04 5.88
N GLU A 60 -12.57 34.99 6.21
CA GLU A 60 -14.01 34.92 5.99
C GLU A 60 -14.34 35.20 4.52
N ARG A 61 -15.32 34.46 3.99
CA ARG A 61 -15.93 34.74 2.69
C ARG A 61 -17.42 34.45 2.75
N LEU A 62 -18.20 35.28 2.08
CA LEU A 62 -19.60 35.01 1.80
C LEU A 62 -19.66 33.96 0.68
N LEU A 63 -20.28 32.82 0.95
CA LEU A 63 -20.62 31.83 -0.06
C LEU A 63 -22.03 32.15 -0.55
N PRO A 64 -22.23 32.48 -1.83
CA PRO A 64 -23.55 32.77 -2.36
C PRO A 64 -24.40 31.51 -2.39
N GLU A 65 -25.72 31.70 -2.46
CA GLU A 65 -26.65 30.62 -2.72
C GLU A 65 -26.36 29.95 -4.07
N MET A 66 -26.42 28.61 -4.11
CA MET A 66 -26.23 27.86 -5.35
C MET A 66 -26.89 26.48 -5.33
N VAL A 67 -27.44 26.06 -6.47
CA VAL A 67 -27.79 24.65 -6.69
C VAL A 67 -26.52 23.83 -6.96
N MET A 68 -26.32 22.82 -6.12
CA MET A 68 -25.15 21.97 -6.08
C MET A 68 -25.19 20.93 -7.19
N LYS A 69 -24.04 20.66 -7.80
CA LYS A 69 -23.90 19.56 -8.75
C LYS A 69 -23.90 18.22 -7.99
N PRO A 70 -24.79 17.28 -8.34
CA PRO A 70 -24.76 15.96 -7.74
C PRO A 70 -23.49 15.17 -8.14
N GLY A 71 -23.00 14.36 -7.21
CA GLY A 71 -21.96 13.36 -7.45
C GLY A 71 -22.58 12.02 -7.88
N VAL A 72 -21.89 11.30 -8.75
CA VAL A 72 -22.31 9.98 -9.23
C VAL A 72 -21.24 8.95 -8.90
N THR A 73 -21.62 7.88 -8.22
CA THR A 73 -20.76 6.73 -7.93
C THR A 73 -21.13 5.57 -8.85
N LYS A 74 -20.12 5.01 -9.53
CA LYS A 74 -20.23 3.87 -10.44
C LYS A 74 -19.77 2.60 -9.73
N HIS A 75 -20.57 1.54 -9.78
CA HIS A 75 -20.21 0.21 -9.27
C HIS A 75 -20.43 -0.85 -10.35
N PHE A 76 -19.48 -1.78 -10.48
CA PHE A 76 -19.56 -2.87 -11.44
C PHE A 76 -20.13 -4.11 -10.77
N ASN A 77 -21.21 -4.65 -11.32
CA ASN A 77 -21.72 -5.96 -10.93
C ASN A 77 -21.01 -7.02 -11.79
N LYS A 78 -20.13 -7.81 -11.16
CA LYS A 78 -19.38 -8.88 -11.83
C LYS A 78 -20.26 -9.99 -12.39
N TYR A 79 -21.41 -10.25 -11.76
CA TYR A 79 -22.33 -11.31 -12.17
C TYR A 79 -23.06 -10.94 -13.45
N LEU A 80 -23.59 -9.72 -13.50
CA LEU A 80 -24.34 -9.22 -14.67
C LEU A 80 -23.44 -8.66 -15.77
N GLY A 81 -22.14 -8.45 -15.50
CA GLY A 81 -21.23 -7.77 -16.42
C GLY A 81 -21.59 -6.31 -16.70
N GLN A 82 -22.37 -5.67 -15.83
CA GLN A 82 -22.95 -4.34 -16.05
C GLN A 82 -22.63 -3.35 -14.93
N TYR A 83 -22.68 -2.06 -15.26
CA TYR A 83 -22.46 -0.97 -14.32
C TYR A 83 -23.77 -0.42 -13.79
N PHE A 84 -23.76 -0.08 -12.50
CA PHE A 84 -24.84 0.60 -11.82
C PHE A 84 -24.35 1.94 -11.28
N TYR A 85 -25.26 2.92 -11.22
CA TYR A 85 -24.97 4.29 -10.86
C TYR A 85 -25.84 4.69 -9.66
N ASN A 86 -25.22 5.37 -8.70
CA ASN A 86 -25.91 5.93 -7.54
C ASN A 86 -25.57 7.42 -7.42
N ILE A 87 -26.55 8.24 -7.08
CA ILE A 87 -26.36 9.69 -6.95
C ILE A 87 -26.24 10.08 -5.48
N HIS A 88 -25.32 10.98 -5.18
CA HIS A 88 -25.07 11.54 -3.87
C HIS A 88 -24.82 13.05 -3.93
N CYS A 89 -24.98 13.75 -2.81
CA CYS A 89 -24.51 15.11 -2.63
C CYS A 89 -23.40 15.16 -1.58
N SER A 90 -22.50 16.14 -1.70
CA SER A 90 -21.47 16.40 -0.70
C SER A 90 -21.84 17.64 0.10
N ILE A 91 -22.24 17.47 1.36
CA ILE A 91 -22.63 18.55 2.27
C ILE A 91 -21.65 18.65 3.43
N SER A 92 -21.48 19.83 4.02
CA SER A 92 -20.51 20.05 5.10
C SER A 92 -21.16 20.61 6.36
N LYS A 93 -20.75 20.09 7.53
CA LYS A 93 -21.11 20.62 8.85
C LYS A 93 -19.83 20.81 9.65
N GLY A 94 -19.63 21.99 10.25
CA GLY A 94 -18.42 22.29 11.04
C GLY A 94 -17.11 22.07 10.28
N GLY A 95 -17.06 22.40 8.99
CA GLY A 95 -15.89 22.18 8.13
C GLY A 95 -15.65 20.73 7.67
N LYS A 96 -16.38 19.75 8.21
CA LYS A 96 -16.28 18.34 7.80
C LYS A 96 -17.25 18.04 6.66
N LYS A 97 -16.71 17.59 5.53
CA LYS A 97 -17.52 17.16 4.36
C LYS A 97 -18.00 15.73 4.54
N THR A 98 -19.28 15.50 4.22
CA THR A 98 -19.91 14.18 4.22
C THR A 98 -20.68 13.97 2.93
N SER A 99 -20.70 12.74 2.43
CA SER A 99 -21.47 12.37 1.25
C SER A 99 -22.78 11.71 1.68
N LYS A 100 -23.91 12.16 1.17
CA LYS A 100 -25.25 11.64 1.49
C LYS A 100 -25.96 11.14 0.22
N PRO A 101 -26.57 9.94 0.22
CA PRO A 101 -27.35 9.47 -0.91
C PRO A 101 -28.60 10.34 -1.11
N LEU A 102 -28.80 10.85 -2.32
CA LEU A 102 -29.94 11.74 -2.59
C LEU A 102 -31.28 11.03 -2.45
N THR A 103 -31.37 9.77 -2.88
CA THR A 103 -32.59 8.96 -2.75
C THR A 103 -33.08 8.88 -1.29
N ARG A 104 -32.16 8.73 -0.34
CA ARG A 104 -32.50 8.70 1.09
C ARG A 104 -32.95 10.06 1.59
N LEU A 105 -32.27 11.14 1.18
CA LEU A 105 -32.65 12.51 1.57
C LEU A 105 -34.04 12.87 1.05
N VAL A 106 -34.32 12.63 -0.23
CA VAL A 106 -35.64 12.93 -0.80
C VAL A 106 -36.73 12.12 -0.09
N TYR A 107 -36.52 10.81 0.11
CA TYR A 107 -37.51 9.98 0.81
C TYR A 107 -37.76 10.46 2.23
N TYR A 108 -36.70 10.72 2.99
CA TYR A 108 -36.77 11.16 4.38
C TYR A 108 -37.54 12.47 4.54
N HIS A 109 -37.30 13.44 3.65
CA HIS A 109 -37.90 14.77 3.77
C HIS A 109 -39.28 14.90 3.13
N PHE A 110 -39.62 14.10 2.11
CA PHE A 110 -40.86 14.26 1.34
C PHE A 110 -41.88 13.12 1.48
N ILE A 111 -41.51 11.99 2.08
CA ILE A 111 -42.38 10.80 2.13
C ILE A 111 -42.56 10.31 3.57
N GLU A 112 -41.48 9.86 4.22
CA GLU A 112 -41.56 9.28 5.57
C GLU A 112 -40.19 9.40 6.25
N LYS A 113 -40.19 9.87 7.51
CA LYS A 113 -38.97 9.91 8.33
C LYS A 113 -38.58 8.51 8.79
N PHE A 114 -37.28 8.23 8.82
CA PHE A 114 -36.70 6.98 9.29
C PHE A 114 -35.27 7.22 9.80
N ASP A 115 -34.68 6.30 10.56
CA ASP A 115 -33.29 6.47 10.97
C ASP A 115 -32.34 6.48 9.75
N MET A 116 -31.79 7.66 9.46
CA MET A 116 -30.88 7.87 8.33
C MET A 116 -29.59 7.05 8.45
N HIS A 117 -29.24 6.56 9.63
CA HIS A 117 -28.09 5.68 9.89
C HIS A 117 -28.40 4.19 9.75
N ASP A 118 -29.68 3.80 9.74
CA ASP A 118 -30.09 2.41 9.56
C ASP A 118 -29.80 1.95 8.11
N GLN A 119 -28.88 0.99 8.00
CA GLN A 119 -28.43 0.41 6.73
C GLN A 119 -29.36 -0.70 6.22
N HIS A 120 -30.35 -1.13 7.00
CA HIS A 120 -31.35 -2.13 6.63
C HIS A 120 -32.56 -1.50 5.92
N ILE A 121 -32.71 -0.18 5.99
CA ILE A 121 -33.74 0.55 5.24
C ILE A 121 -33.24 0.84 3.84
N TYR A 122 -33.92 0.30 2.83
CA TYR A 122 -33.57 0.51 1.44
C TYR A 122 -34.64 1.36 0.75
N ILE A 123 -34.18 2.37 0.01
CA ILE A 123 -35.03 3.20 -0.83
C ILE A 123 -34.75 2.85 -2.29
N GLU A 124 -35.80 2.44 -3.01
CA GLU A 124 -35.73 2.09 -4.42
C GLU A 124 -36.63 3.01 -5.26
N THR A 125 -36.30 3.11 -6.54
CA THR A 125 -37.15 3.76 -7.54
C THR A 125 -38.18 2.77 -8.09
N LYS A 126 -39.41 3.21 -8.32
CA LYS A 126 -40.52 2.35 -8.78
C LYS A 126 -40.31 1.91 -10.22
N ASP A 127 -39.73 2.78 -11.06
CA ASP A 127 -39.39 2.54 -12.46
C ASP A 127 -38.05 1.82 -12.69
N HIS A 128 -37.34 1.44 -11.63
CA HIS A 128 -36.02 0.81 -11.67
C HIS A 128 -34.87 1.66 -12.25
N ASN A 129 -35.10 2.93 -12.60
CA ASN A 129 -34.03 3.87 -12.96
C ASN A 129 -33.54 4.60 -11.71
N ARG A 130 -32.32 4.31 -11.26
CA ARG A 130 -31.76 4.87 -10.01
C ARG A 130 -31.46 6.36 -10.05
N LEU A 131 -31.57 6.98 -11.22
CA LEU A 131 -31.41 8.41 -11.39
C LEU A 131 -32.73 9.18 -11.26
N HIS A 132 -33.88 8.51 -11.41
CA HIS A 132 -35.20 9.11 -11.26
C HIS A 132 -35.60 9.21 -9.79
N ILE A 133 -35.06 10.22 -9.10
CA ILE A 133 -35.14 10.31 -7.63
C ILE A 133 -36.28 11.21 -7.12
N HIS A 134 -37.23 11.58 -7.98
CA HIS A 134 -38.39 12.35 -7.56
C HIS A 134 -39.18 11.60 -6.49
N SER A 135 -39.67 12.31 -5.47
CA SER A 135 -40.37 11.74 -4.32
C SER A 135 -41.49 10.75 -4.71
N SER A 136 -42.32 11.07 -5.71
CA SER A 136 -43.39 10.17 -6.16
C SER A 136 -42.89 8.84 -6.74
N ASN A 137 -41.64 8.78 -7.20
CA ASN A 137 -41.01 7.58 -7.76
C ASN A 137 -40.26 6.74 -6.72
N LEU A 138 -40.19 7.17 -5.45
CA LEU A 138 -39.47 6.43 -4.43
C LEU A 138 -40.40 5.52 -3.60
N LYS A 139 -39.85 4.40 -3.13
CA LYS A 139 -40.49 3.52 -2.16
C LYS A 139 -39.48 2.93 -1.18
N LYS A 140 -39.89 2.73 0.06
CA LYS A 140 -39.16 1.96 1.07
C LYS A 140 -39.37 0.47 0.83
N VAL A 141 -38.30 -0.31 0.90
CA VAL A 141 -38.34 -1.78 0.81
C VAL A 141 -37.51 -2.38 1.94
N SER A 142 -37.94 -3.55 2.42
CA SER A 142 -37.21 -4.31 3.43
C SER A 142 -35.98 -5.02 2.86
N ALA A 143 -35.06 -5.41 3.73
CA ALA A 143 -33.89 -6.19 3.33
C ALA A 143 -34.24 -7.55 2.71
N SER A 144 -35.32 -8.22 3.17
CA SER A 144 -35.73 -9.51 2.61
C SER A 144 -36.34 -9.33 1.21
N GLU A 145 -37.22 -8.35 1.01
CA GLU A 145 -37.82 -8.05 -0.30
C GLU A 145 -36.76 -7.69 -1.33
N ARG A 146 -35.78 -6.87 -0.92
CA ARG A 146 -34.64 -6.50 -1.77
C ARG A 146 -33.81 -7.73 -2.16
N SER A 147 -33.55 -8.62 -1.21
CA SER A 147 -32.81 -9.86 -1.46
C SER A 147 -33.59 -10.77 -2.40
N LEU A 148 -34.87 -11.01 -2.13
CA LEU A 148 -35.77 -11.81 -2.96
C LEU A 148 -35.85 -11.27 -4.39
N LYS A 149 -35.98 -9.95 -4.55
CA LYS A 149 -35.99 -9.30 -5.86
C LYS A 149 -34.65 -9.44 -6.58
N THR A 150 -33.53 -9.33 -5.87
CA THR A 150 -32.19 -9.55 -6.44
C THR A 150 -32.05 -10.98 -6.97
N PHE A 151 -32.60 -11.97 -6.27
CA PHE A 151 -32.65 -13.35 -6.74
C PHE A 151 -33.59 -13.54 -7.94
N ARG A 152 -34.83 -13.03 -7.87
CA ARG A 152 -35.82 -13.15 -8.97
C ARG A 152 -35.36 -12.50 -10.26
N MET A 153 -34.61 -11.40 -10.17
CA MET A 153 -34.06 -10.70 -11.34
C MET A 153 -32.75 -11.29 -11.83
N ASP A 154 -32.35 -12.46 -11.32
CA ASP A 154 -31.06 -13.12 -11.58
C ASP A 154 -29.88 -12.13 -11.50
N ARG A 155 -29.84 -11.35 -10.41
CA ARG A 155 -28.78 -10.37 -10.17
C ARG A 155 -27.72 -10.87 -9.16
N ALA A 156 -27.93 -12.07 -8.62
CA ALA A 156 -27.00 -12.78 -7.74
C ALA A 156 -27.17 -14.29 -7.90
N LYS A 157 -26.06 -15.05 -7.83
CA LYS A 157 -26.06 -16.51 -7.90
C LYS A 157 -26.80 -17.12 -6.71
N ASN A 158 -27.74 -18.04 -6.98
CA ASN A 158 -28.31 -18.91 -5.95
C ASN A 158 -27.36 -20.09 -5.70
N ARG A 159 -26.59 -20.02 -4.61
CA ARG A 159 -25.64 -21.08 -4.23
C ARG A 159 -26.33 -22.41 -3.89
N HIS A 160 -27.57 -22.37 -3.40
CA HIS A 160 -28.28 -23.59 -3.02
C HIS A 160 -28.61 -24.47 -4.23
N ILE A 161 -29.09 -23.88 -5.33
CA ILE A 161 -29.37 -24.62 -6.58
C ILE A 161 -28.08 -25.26 -7.13
N LEU A 162 -26.97 -24.53 -7.05
CA LEU A 162 -25.66 -25.00 -7.44
C LEU A 162 -25.19 -26.20 -6.58
N TYR A 163 -25.43 -26.17 -5.27
CA TYR A 163 -25.05 -27.26 -4.37
C TYR A 163 -25.88 -28.54 -4.53
N LEU A 164 -27.01 -28.47 -5.23
CA LEU A 164 -27.81 -29.65 -5.60
C LEU A 164 -27.25 -30.38 -6.84
N GLN A 165 -26.21 -29.86 -7.50
CA GLN A 165 -25.65 -30.51 -8.69
C GLN A 165 -24.75 -31.70 -8.32
N PRO A 166 -24.76 -32.80 -9.11
CA PRO A 166 -23.89 -33.96 -8.89
C PRO A 166 -22.39 -33.66 -9.11
N VAL A 167 -21.55 -34.28 -8.28
CA VAL A 167 -20.09 -34.06 -8.27
C VAL A 167 -19.32 -35.38 -8.27
N SER A 168 -18.09 -35.34 -8.79
CA SER A 168 -17.16 -36.47 -8.82
C SER A 168 -15.85 -36.09 -8.14
N GLN A 169 -15.28 -37.07 -7.44
CA GLN A 169 -14.06 -36.98 -6.66
C GLN A 169 -12.91 -37.68 -7.39
N TYR A 170 -11.73 -37.06 -7.42
CA TYR A 170 -10.52 -37.61 -8.04
C TYR A 170 -9.28 -37.42 -7.13
N THR A 171 -8.24 -38.23 -7.33
CA THR A 171 -6.93 -38.05 -6.71
C THR A 171 -6.23 -36.81 -7.26
N THR A 172 -5.11 -36.40 -6.65
CA THR A 172 -4.31 -35.26 -7.13
C THR A 172 -3.66 -35.52 -8.49
N GLU A 173 -3.45 -36.80 -8.82
CA GLU A 173 -2.84 -37.34 -10.02
C GLU A 173 -3.87 -37.56 -11.15
N GLY A 174 -5.16 -37.57 -10.80
CA GLY A 174 -6.28 -37.62 -11.75
C GLY A 174 -7.01 -38.94 -11.85
N ASP A 175 -6.80 -39.85 -10.92
CA ASP A 175 -7.55 -41.10 -10.83
C ASP A 175 -8.92 -40.84 -10.19
N HIS A 176 -9.98 -41.42 -10.75
CA HIS A 176 -11.33 -41.30 -10.19
C HIS A 176 -11.46 -42.06 -8.86
N VAL A 177 -12.20 -41.49 -7.92
CA VAL A 177 -12.38 -42.04 -6.56
C VAL A 177 -13.86 -42.39 -6.29
N ALA A 178 -14.78 -41.43 -6.44
CA ALA A 178 -16.19 -41.62 -6.10
C ALA A 178 -17.11 -40.56 -6.75
N ASP A 179 -18.40 -40.88 -6.86
CA ASP A 179 -19.44 -39.99 -7.37
C ASP A 179 -20.51 -39.70 -6.31
N PHE A 180 -21.04 -38.48 -6.31
CA PHE A 180 -22.05 -38.00 -5.36
C PHE A 180 -23.19 -37.28 -6.07
N GLU A 181 -24.43 -37.52 -5.61
CA GLU A 181 -25.63 -36.90 -6.18
C GLU A 181 -25.70 -35.39 -5.97
N SER A 182 -24.99 -34.86 -4.97
CA SER A 182 -24.92 -33.42 -4.69
C SER A 182 -23.68 -33.06 -3.85
N PHE A 183 -23.42 -31.76 -3.73
CA PHE A 183 -22.38 -31.25 -2.83
C PHE A 183 -22.67 -31.64 -1.37
N TYR A 184 -23.94 -31.56 -0.96
CA TYR A 184 -24.36 -31.96 0.39
C TYR A 184 -24.15 -33.45 0.66
N ALA A 185 -24.33 -34.30 -0.36
CA ALA A 185 -24.04 -35.73 -0.23
C ALA A 185 -22.54 -35.98 -0.01
N ALA A 186 -21.67 -35.26 -0.72
CA ALA A 186 -20.23 -35.33 -0.52
C ALA A 186 -19.79 -34.77 0.85
N GLU A 187 -20.38 -33.66 1.31
CA GLU A 187 -20.15 -33.10 2.65
C GLU A 187 -20.54 -34.09 3.74
N LYS A 188 -21.73 -34.71 3.63
CA LYS A 188 -22.19 -35.71 4.60
C LYS A 188 -21.27 -36.93 4.67
N ALA A 189 -20.68 -37.34 3.55
CA ALA A 189 -19.80 -38.50 3.49
C ALA A 189 -18.41 -38.24 4.11
N PHE A 190 -17.85 -37.04 3.96
CA PHE A 190 -16.46 -36.76 4.32
C PHE A 190 -16.25 -35.62 5.34
N GLY A 191 -17.31 -34.94 5.76
CA GLY A 191 -17.22 -33.75 6.61
C GLY A 191 -16.51 -32.57 5.94
N ILE A 192 -16.48 -32.54 4.59
CA ILE A 192 -15.86 -31.47 3.81
C ILE A 192 -16.92 -30.43 3.48
N ASP A 193 -16.70 -29.20 3.92
CA ASP A 193 -17.60 -28.08 3.68
C ASP A 193 -17.98 -27.91 2.19
N VAL A 194 -19.28 -27.72 1.91
CA VAL A 194 -19.80 -27.58 0.53
C VAL A 194 -19.20 -26.39 -0.22
N GLU A 195 -18.82 -25.30 0.46
CA GLU A 195 -18.14 -24.19 -0.19
C GLU A 195 -16.73 -24.60 -0.59
N ALA A 196 -16.02 -25.38 0.24
CA ALA A 196 -14.70 -25.90 -0.11
C ALA A 196 -14.72 -26.81 -1.36
N ILE A 197 -15.72 -27.70 -1.47
CA ILE A 197 -15.94 -28.54 -2.66
C ILE A 197 -16.24 -27.66 -3.88
N TYR A 198 -17.12 -26.66 -3.72
CA TYR A 198 -17.42 -25.70 -4.78
C TYR A 198 -16.20 -24.93 -5.25
N HIS A 199 -15.39 -24.44 -4.31
CA HIS A 199 -14.16 -23.73 -4.61
C HIS A 199 -13.16 -24.62 -5.38
N ALA A 200 -13.14 -25.93 -5.12
CA ALA A 200 -12.33 -26.87 -5.89
C ALA A 200 -12.83 -26.99 -7.33
N ILE A 201 -14.14 -27.11 -7.54
CA ILE A 201 -14.79 -27.23 -8.86
C ILE A 201 -14.58 -25.97 -9.71
N ILE A 202 -14.80 -24.78 -9.15
CA ILE A 202 -14.56 -23.52 -9.90
C ILE A 202 -13.08 -23.14 -9.95
N GLN A 203 -12.20 -24.06 -9.59
CA GLN A 203 -10.74 -23.93 -9.61
C GLN A 203 -10.26 -22.68 -8.85
N GLN A 204 -10.92 -22.33 -7.74
CA GLN A 204 -10.40 -21.37 -6.76
C GLN A 204 -9.46 -22.04 -5.77
N THR A 205 -9.71 -23.31 -5.45
CA THR A 205 -8.80 -24.23 -4.78
C THR A 205 -8.53 -25.43 -5.69
N LEU A 206 -7.48 -26.20 -5.40
CA LEU A 206 -7.10 -27.37 -6.21
C LEU A 206 -7.80 -28.63 -5.70
N ILE A 207 -7.97 -28.67 -4.38
CA ILE A 207 -8.50 -29.79 -3.65
C ILE A 207 -9.46 -29.30 -2.58
N ALA A 208 -10.36 -30.18 -2.18
CA ALA A 208 -11.08 -30.11 -0.91
C ALA A 208 -10.94 -31.48 -0.23
N GLY A 209 -10.50 -31.48 1.03
CA GLY A 209 -10.24 -32.72 1.78
C GLY A 209 -9.24 -33.68 1.12
N ALA A 210 -8.15 -33.17 0.53
CA ALA A 210 -7.14 -33.94 -0.22
C ALA A 210 -7.54 -34.43 -1.64
N TYR A 211 -8.77 -34.21 -2.08
CA TYR A 211 -9.24 -34.66 -3.40
C TYR A 211 -9.56 -33.52 -4.36
N ARG A 212 -9.43 -33.79 -5.65
CA ARG A 212 -9.96 -32.96 -6.74
C ARG A 212 -11.47 -33.19 -6.86
N TRP A 213 -12.19 -32.15 -7.24
CA TRP A 213 -13.64 -32.21 -7.41
C TRP A 213 -14.02 -31.58 -8.74
N PHE A 214 -14.92 -32.25 -9.47
CA PHE A 214 -15.47 -31.77 -10.74
C PHE A 214 -16.99 -31.99 -10.75
N LEU A 215 -17.71 -31.20 -11.53
CA LEU A 215 -19.12 -31.50 -11.80
C LEU A 215 -19.18 -32.73 -12.68
N GLN A 216 -20.15 -33.61 -12.44
CA GLN A 216 -20.35 -34.77 -13.33
C GLN A 216 -20.70 -34.35 -14.76
N SER A 217 -21.35 -33.19 -14.93
CA SER A 217 -21.65 -32.62 -16.24
C SER A 217 -20.41 -32.10 -16.97
N GLU A 218 -19.31 -31.86 -16.27
CA GLU A 218 -18.06 -31.30 -16.80
C GLU A 218 -16.85 -32.10 -16.27
N PRO A 219 -16.65 -33.35 -16.73
CA PRO A 219 -15.57 -34.21 -16.26
C PRO A 219 -14.19 -33.64 -16.64
N PRO A 220 -13.14 -33.93 -15.84
CA PRO A 220 -11.83 -33.34 -16.02
C PRO A 220 -11.07 -33.89 -17.23
N GLN A 221 -10.21 -33.06 -17.82
CA GLN A 221 -9.28 -33.42 -18.88
C GLN A 221 -7.86 -33.64 -18.34
N LYS A 222 -7.03 -34.39 -19.07
CA LYS A 222 -5.62 -34.66 -18.67
C LYS A 222 -4.83 -33.38 -18.36
N GLN A 223 -5.12 -32.29 -19.06
CA GLN A 223 -4.49 -30.98 -18.84
C GLN A 223 -4.84 -30.33 -17.50
N ASP A 224 -6.01 -30.65 -16.93
CA ASP A 224 -6.45 -30.15 -15.62
C ASP A 224 -5.60 -30.72 -14.46
N PHE A 225 -4.75 -31.72 -14.76
CA PHE A 225 -3.80 -32.34 -13.85
C PHE A 225 -2.33 -31.96 -14.14
N ILE A 226 -2.02 -31.18 -15.20
CA ILE A 226 -0.65 -30.80 -15.57
C ILE A 226 -0.16 -29.59 -14.75
N MET A 227 0.91 -29.77 -13.97
CA MET A 227 1.53 -28.73 -13.14
C MET A 227 2.68 -28.01 -13.85
N THR A 228 2.80 -26.68 -13.73
CA THR A 228 3.97 -25.90 -14.22
C THR A 228 4.91 -25.54 -13.07
N ASP A 229 6.11 -26.11 -13.07
CA ASP A 229 7.18 -25.84 -12.09
C ASP A 229 7.99 -24.60 -12.51
N THR A 230 8.29 -23.68 -11.58
CA THR A 230 9.09 -22.47 -11.87
C THR A 230 10.21 -22.16 -10.88
N SER A 231 10.61 -23.07 -9.97
CA SER A 231 11.78 -22.74 -9.12
C SER A 231 12.65 -23.92 -8.69
N GLY A 232 13.60 -24.30 -9.55
CA GLY A 232 14.70 -25.22 -9.24
C GLY A 232 15.85 -24.60 -8.40
N LYS A 233 15.56 -23.68 -7.47
CA LYS A 233 16.59 -23.09 -6.59
C LYS A 233 16.69 -23.88 -5.30
N TRP A 234 17.79 -24.60 -5.12
CA TRP A 234 18.05 -25.45 -3.96
C TRP A 234 18.92 -24.78 -2.87
N PHE A 235 19.50 -23.60 -3.13
CA PHE A 235 20.38 -22.87 -2.21
C PHE A 235 20.05 -21.36 -2.13
N ASN A 236 20.06 -20.79 -0.92
CA ASN A 236 19.74 -19.37 -0.68
C ASN A 236 20.98 -18.46 -0.75
N GLU A 237 21.46 -18.18 -1.96
CA GLU A 237 22.65 -17.34 -2.20
C GLU A 237 22.57 -15.94 -1.57
N LYS A 238 21.39 -15.30 -1.63
CA LYS A 238 21.20 -13.94 -1.11
C LYS A 238 21.43 -13.85 0.40
N LEU A 239 20.95 -14.86 1.14
CA LEU A 239 21.16 -14.94 2.57
C LEU A 239 22.64 -15.22 2.89
N TRP A 240 23.26 -16.14 2.16
CA TRP A 240 24.69 -16.44 2.32
C TRP A 240 25.58 -15.21 2.10
N GLU A 241 25.31 -14.41 1.06
CA GLU A 241 26.01 -13.15 0.82
C GLU A 241 25.81 -12.13 1.95
N ARG A 242 24.57 -12.00 2.45
CA ARG A 242 24.26 -11.07 3.55
C ARG A 242 24.89 -11.47 4.87
N LEU A 243 25.11 -12.76 5.11
CA LEU A 243 25.81 -13.28 6.28
C LEU A 243 27.34 -13.13 6.17
N GLY A 244 27.85 -12.46 5.13
CA GLY A 244 29.29 -12.27 4.93
C GLY A 244 29.99 -13.46 4.27
N LYS A 245 29.25 -14.30 3.54
CA LYS A 245 29.76 -15.49 2.84
C LYS A 245 30.52 -16.45 3.77
N PRO A 246 29.89 -16.93 4.86
CA PRO A 246 30.54 -17.86 5.78
C PRO A 246 31.00 -19.13 5.05
N SER A 247 32.12 -19.70 5.50
CA SER A 247 32.61 -20.97 4.97
C SER A 247 31.63 -22.09 5.32
N ILE A 248 31.01 -22.69 4.31
CA ILE A 248 30.02 -23.75 4.44
C ILE A 248 30.20 -24.79 3.34
N ASN A 249 29.79 -26.02 3.60
CA ASN A 249 29.68 -27.04 2.57
C ASN A 249 28.45 -26.75 1.71
N LYS A 250 28.63 -26.29 0.47
CA LYS A 250 27.50 -26.01 -0.43
C LYS A 250 26.72 -27.27 -0.79
N ARG A 251 27.33 -28.46 -0.84
CA ARG A 251 26.65 -29.72 -1.17
C ARG A 251 25.72 -30.22 -0.05
N ASN A 252 25.96 -29.77 1.18
CA ASN A 252 25.10 -30.03 2.32
C ASN A 252 24.97 -28.73 3.15
N PRO A 253 24.19 -27.76 2.65
CA PRO A 253 24.13 -26.45 3.27
C PRO A 253 23.36 -26.52 4.58
N PRO A 254 23.66 -25.63 5.55
CA PRO A 254 22.85 -25.49 6.76
C PRO A 254 21.37 -25.29 6.44
N ALA A 255 20.49 -25.74 7.34
CA ALA A 255 19.04 -25.71 7.15
C ALA A 255 18.49 -24.34 6.70
N CYS A 256 19.00 -23.23 7.25
CA CYS A 256 18.59 -21.88 6.88
C CYS A 256 18.97 -21.45 5.45
N LEU A 257 19.90 -22.15 4.81
CA LEU A 257 20.36 -21.94 3.43
C LEU A 257 19.87 -23.01 2.45
N ASN A 258 19.35 -24.14 2.95
CA ASN A 258 18.83 -25.25 2.17
C ASN A 258 17.39 -24.98 1.72
N LEU A 259 17.18 -24.84 0.41
CA LEU A 259 15.86 -24.65 -0.21
C LEU A 259 15.29 -25.92 -0.84
N SER A 260 15.96 -27.06 -0.71
CA SER A 260 15.42 -28.35 -1.17
C SER A 260 14.16 -28.72 -0.38
N THR A 261 13.17 -29.26 -1.08
CA THR A 261 11.95 -29.82 -0.47
C THR A 261 12.20 -31.13 0.25
N ASP A 262 13.33 -31.80 -0.04
CA ASP A 262 13.74 -33.03 0.63
C ASP A 262 13.99 -32.75 2.11
N ASP A 263 13.54 -33.68 2.95
CA ASP A 263 13.72 -33.57 4.39
C ASP A 263 15.18 -33.83 4.76
N ILE A 264 15.67 -33.07 5.74
CA ILE A 264 16.97 -33.32 6.34
C ILE A 264 16.80 -34.50 7.33
N PRO A 265 17.81 -35.36 7.53
CA PRO A 265 17.70 -36.42 8.54
C PRO A 265 17.25 -35.89 9.91
N ASP A 266 16.31 -36.62 10.53
CA ASP A 266 15.69 -36.31 11.83
C ASP A 266 14.98 -34.96 11.91
N GLU A 267 14.51 -34.44 10.78
CA GLU A 267 13.73 -33.21 10.73
C GLU A 267 12.24 -33.46 10.97
N GLN A 268 11.64 -32.69 11.88
CA GLN A 268 10.23 -32.79 12.24
C GLN A 268 9.49 -31.52 11.87
N TRP A 269 8.31 -31.65 11.26
CA TRP A 269 7.49 -30.53 10.78
C TRP A 269 6.22 -30.33 11.61
N ILE A 270 5.93 -29.09 11.97
CA ILE A 270 4.68 -28.69 12.65
C ILE A 270 4.03 -27.53 11.88
N PRO A 271 2.68 -27.46 11.78
CA PRO A 271 1.99 -26.32 11.19
C PRO A 271 2.40 -24.98 11.81
N VAL A 272 2.55 -23.93 10.99
CA VAL A 272 2.81 -22.58 11.50
C VAL A 272 1.51 -22.01 12.09
N PRO A 273 1.53 -21.52 13.34
CA PRO A 273 0.33 -20.97 14.00
C PRO A 273 -0.28 -19.79 13.24
N GLY A 274 -1.59 -19.82 13.02
CA GLY A 274 -2.33 -18.82 12.24
C GLY A 274 -2.17 -18.95 10.71
N PHE A 275 -1.47 -19.98 10.26
CA PHE A 275 -1.32 -20.33 8.84
C PHE A 275 -1.45 -21.85 8.59
N GLU A 276 -2.29 -22.49 9.40
CA GLU A 276 -2.55 -23.92 9.34
C GLU A 276 -2.99 -24.34 7.93
N GLY A 277 -2.47 -25.48 7.46
CA GLY A 277 -2.72 -26.00 6.10
C GLY A 277 -1.95 -25.30 4.97
N ARG A 278 -1.21 -24.22 5.24
CA ARG A 278 -0.44 -23.49 4.21
C ARG A 278 1.06 -23.49 4.43
N PHE A 279 1.51 -23.32 5.68
CA PHE A 279 2.92 -23.34 6.02
C PHE A 279 3.18 -24.30 7.19
N SER A 280 4.30 -24.98 7.13
CA SER A 280 4.87 -25.74 8.25
C SER A 280 6.28 -25.26 8.53
N ILE A 281 6.69 -25.28 9.81
CA ILE A 281 8.04 -25.03 10.25
C ILE A 281 8.67 -26.33 10.74
N SER A 282 9.95 -26.54 10.41
CA SER A 282 10.70 -27.65 10.94
C SER A 282 11.44 -27.31 12.24
N ASP A 283 11.80 -28.32 13.03
CA ASP A 283 12.64 -28.19 14.22
C ASP A 283 14.03 -27.62 13.91
N LYS A 284 14.50 -27.77 12.66
CA LYS A 284 15.73 -27.15 12.12
C LYS A 284 15.53 -25.71 11.63
N GLY A 285 14.31 -25.18 11.71
CA GLY A 285 13.97 -23.80 11.37
C GLY A 285 13.70 -23.55 9.89
N ARG A 286 13.52 -24.58 9.06
CA ARG A 286 13.07 -24.42 7.67
C ARG A 286 11.57 -24.15 7.65
N ILE A 287 11.10 -23.35 6.69
CA ILE A 287 9.66 -23.15 6.49
C ILE A 287 9.26 -23.69 5.13
N LYS A 288 8.40 -24.70 5.14
CA LYS A 288 7.81 -25.32 3.96
C LYS A 288 6.47 -24.64 3.72
N ARG A 289 6.27 -24.13 2.52
CA ARG A 289 4.94 -23.77 2.01
C ARG A 289 4.40 -24.98 1.29
N TRP A 290 3.21 -25.41 1.64
CA TRP A 290 2.50 -26.48 0.94
C TRP A 290 1.93 -25.97 -0.40
N GLY A 291 1.74 -26.88 -1.35
CA GLY A 291 1.21 -26.54 -2.67
C GLY A 291 -0.13 -25.81 -2.55
N SER A 292 -0.27 -24.65 -3.19
CA SER A 292 -1.49 -23.82 -3.10
C SER A 292 -1.71 -22.98 -4.36
N TRP A 293 -2.96 -22.66 -4.69
CA TRP A 293 -3.26 -21.70 -5.77
C TRP A 293 -3.10 -20.27 -5.30
N ASN A 294 -2.60 -19.41 -6.19
CA ASN A 294 -2.73 -17.97 -5.99
C ASN A 294 -4.20 -17.55 -6.21
N THR A 295 -4.84 -17.00 -5.17
CA THR A 295 -6.23 -16.53 -5.18
C THR A 295 -6.41 -15.19 -5.93
N PHE A 296 -5.32 -14.51 -6.30
CA PHE A 296 -5.34 -13.19 -6.94
C PHE A 296 -4.70 -13.18 -8.34
N GLY A 297 -5.52 -12.92 -9.37
CA GLY A 297 -5.07 -12.72 -10.75
C GLY A 297 -5.15 -13.99 -11.60
N LYS A 298 -4.15 -14.21 -12.47
CA LYS A 298 -4.06 -15.44 -13.28
C LYS A 298 -3.86 -16.62 -12.33
N LYS A 299 -4.75 -17.61 -12.40
CA LYS A 299 -4.69 -18.83 -11.57
C LYS A 299 -3.41 -19.59 -11.91
N ILE A 300 -2.45 -19.52 -11.00
CA ILE A 300 -1.16 -20.22 -11.11
C ILE A 300 -1.01 -21.04 -9.85
N PHE A 301 -0.84 -22.35 -10.02
CA PHE A 301 -0.53 -23.25 -8.94
C PHE A 301 0.91 -23.03 -8.51
N GLN A 302 1.11 -22.85 -7.21
CA GLN A 302 2.42 -22.75 -6.63
C GLN A 302 2.74 -24.06 -5.94
N LYS A 303 3.68 -24.84 -6.50
CA LYS A 303 4.20 -26.06 -5.87
C LYS A 303 4.70 -25.77 -4.46
N GLU A 304 4.71 -26.83 -3.66
CA GLU A 304 5.38 -26.78 -2.37
C GLU A 304 6.84 -26.35 -2.54
N ARG A 305 7.32 -25.58 -1.56
CA ARG A 305 8.70 -25.09 -1.58
C ARG A 305 9.15 -24.71 -0.19
N ILE A 306 10.46 -24.78 0.04
CA ILE A 306 11.06 -24.13 1.21
C ILE A 306 11.18 -22.63 0.93
N LEU A 307 10.69 -21.81 1.86
CA LEU A 307 10.75 -20.36 1.76
C LEU A 307 12.17 -19.85 2.07
N PRO A 308 12.68 -18.89 1.29
CA PRO A 308 13.95 -18.27 1.59
C PRO A 308 13.84 -17.40 2.85
N GLN A 309 14.74 -17.64 3.79
CA GLN A 309 14.91 -16.78 4.95
C GLN A 309 15.72 -15.53 4.60
N ILE A 310 15.52 -14.47 5.38
CA ILE A 310 16.24 -13.20 5.31
C ILE A 310 16.82 -12.87 6.67
N VAL A 311 17.93 -12.13 6.68
CA VAL A 311 18.57 -11.65 7.90
C VAL A 311 18.26 -10.18 8.13
N GLU A 312 17.96 -9.83 9.39
CA GLU A 312 17.82 -8.46 9.89
C GLU A 312 18.81 -8.24 11.03
N PHE A 313 19.82 -7.40 10.78
CA PHE A 313 20.87 -7.07 11.74
C PHE A 313 20.36 -6.07 12.78
N LYS A 314 20.54 -6.42 14.06
CA LYS A 314 20.29 -5.56 15.23
C LYS A 314 21.58 -4.82 15.62
N THR A 315 22.73 -5.47 15.48
CA THR A 315 24.10 -4.91 15.58
C THR A 315 25.00 -5.57 14.53
N ASP A 316 26.30 -5.25 14.49
CA ASP A 316 27.26 -5.87 13.57
C ASP A 316 27.40 -7.38 13.77
N THR A 317 27.11 -7.88 14.98
CA THR A 317 27.27 -9.29 15.36
C THR A 317 25.95 -9.98 15.71
N ILE A 318 24.91 -9.20 16.03
CA ILE A 318 23.60 -9.71 16.44
C ILE A 318 22.60 -9.48 15.32
N TYR A 319 21.96 -10.55 14.87
CA TYR A 319 20.91 -10.50 13.86
C TYR A 319 19.76 -11.45 14.20
N SER A 320 18.67 -11.26 13.49
CA SER A 320 17.49 -12.12 13.55
C SER A 320 17.23 -12.72 12.16
N MET A 321 16.95 -14.02 12.15
CA MET A 321 16.52 -14.74 10.96
C MET A 321 15.01 -14.61 10.84
N ASN A 322 14.55 -14.14 9.69
CA ASN A 322 13.14 -13.86 9.43
C ASN A 322 12.67 -14.55 8.16
N VAL A 323 11.37 -14.80 8.11
CA VAL A 323 10.66 -15.29 6.94
C VAL A 323 9.50 -14.37 6.63
N VAL A 324 9.11 -14.34 5.36
CA VAL A 324 7.94 -13.59 4.90
C VAL A 324 6.88 -14.57 4.47
N LEU A 325 5.75 -14.55 5.17
CA LEU A 325 4.57 -15.36 4.89
C LEU A 325 3.52 -14.48 4.21
N ASP A 326 2.92 -14.98 3.14
CA ASP A 326 1.82 -14.28 2.47
C ASP A 326 0.50 -14.59 3.19
N ASP A 327 -0.38 -13.59 3.35
CA ASP A 327 -1.71 -13.74 3.97
C ASP A 327 -2.66 -14.53 3.02
N LEU A 328 -3.64 -15.24 3.59
CA LEU A 328 -4.64 -16.03 2.86
C LEU A 328 -5.65 -15.12 2.14
N HIS A 329 -5.98 -13.97 2.74
CA HIS A 329 -7.03 -13.08 2.26
C HIS A 329 -6.50 -11.86 1.48
N ASP A 330 -5.19 -11.61 1.51
CA ASP A 330 -4.57 -10.50 0.76
C ASP A 330 -3.11 -10.82 0.40
N SER A 331 -2.85 -11.14 -0.88
CA SER A 331 -1.47 -11.39 -1.36
C SER A 331 -0.55 -10.17 -1.28
N LYS A 332 -1.08 -8.97 -1.03
CA LYS A 332 -0.29 -7.75 -0.79
C LYS A 332 0.08 -7.59 0.67
N LYS A 333 -0.61 -8.28 1.58
CA LYS A 333 -0.32 -8.29 3.01
C LYS A 333 0.67 -9.42 3.30
N LYS A 334 1.85 -9.01 3.74
CA LYS A 334 2.97 -9.90 4.04
C LYS A 334 3.27 -9.84 5.53
N THR A 335 3.28 -11.00 6.17
CA THR A 335 3.59 -11.15 7.59
C THR A 335 5.05 -11.55 7.74
N HIS A 336 5.80 -10.74 8.48
CA HIS A 336 7.19 -11.04 8.83
C HIS A 336 7.21 -11.80 10.16
N MET A 337 7.87 -12.96 10.18
CA MET A 337 8.02 -13.75 11.41
C MET A 337 9.48 -14.08 11.66
N GLU A 338 9.91 -13.95 12.92
CA GLU A 338 11.25 -14.32 13.37
C GLU A 338 11.32 -15.84 13.61
N ILE A 339 12.28 -16.51 12.99
CA ILE A 339 12.43 -17.97 13.02
C ILE A 339 12.63 -18.47 14.45
N ALA A 340 13.45 -17.77 15.25
CA ALA A 340 13.68 -18.14 16.66
C ALA A 340 12.39 -18.11 17.50
N ARG A 341 11.47 -17.15 17.25
CA ARG A 341 10.18 -17.07 17.94
C ARG A 341 9.28 -18.24 17.57
N LEU A 342 9.19 -18.55 16.27
CA LEU A 342 8.41 -19.69 15.79
C LEU A 342 8.93 -21.02 16.33
N LEU A 343 10.25 -21.21 16.31
CA LEU A 343 10.88 -22.41 16.85
C LEU A 343 10.62 -22.58 18.35
N TYR A 344 10.78 -21.51 19.13
CA TYR A 344 10.49 -21.54 20.56
C TYR A 344 9.02 -21.88 20.82
N TYR A 345 8.11 -21.24 20.10
CA TYR A 345 6.67 -21.51 20.25
C TYR A 345 6.30 -22.95 19.89
N CYS A 346 6.78 -23.45 18.75
CA CYS A 346 6.37 -24.75 18.21
C CYS A 346 7.04 -25.94 18.91
N PHE A 347 8.30 -25.79 19.34
CA PHE A 347 9.11 -26.92 19.81
C PHE A 347 9.58 -26.82 21.27
N ILE A 348 9.42 -25.68 21.94
CA ILE A 348 9.90 -25.49 23.33
C ILE A 348 8.74 -25.18 24.27
N LYS A 349 8.08 -24.03 24.10
CA LYS A 349 6.98 -23.60 24.96
C LYS A 349 6.09 -22.59 24.24
N LYS A 350 4.78 -22.84 24.26
CA LYS A 350 3.76 -21.92 23.72
C LYS A 350 3.74 -20.60 24.52
N PHE A 351 3.66 -19.49 23.79
CA PHE A 351 3.49 -18.13 24.32
C PHE A 351 2.76 -17.27 23.28
N ASP A 352 2.25 -16.09 23.64
CA ASP A 352 1.60 -15.24 22.65
C ASP A 352 2.61 -14.69 21.63
N LEU A 353 2.53 -15.17 20.37
CA LEU A 353 3.39 -14.73 19.28
C LEU A 353 3.22 -13.24 18.95
N ASN A 354 2.06 -12.65 19.27
CA ASN A 354 1.77 -11.23 19.08
C ASN A 354 2.23 -10.36 20.26
N ASP A 355 2.62 -10.99 21.39
CA ASP A 355 3.10 -10.27 22.54
C ASP A 355 4.45 -9.60 22.26
N LYS A 356 4.45 -8.27 22.39
CA LYS A 356 5.63 -7.41 22.25
C LYS A 356 6.43 -7.29 23.54
N LYS A 357 5.91 -7.82 24.66
CA LYS A 357 6.59 -7.81 25.96
C LYS A 357 7.49 -9.02 26.16
N SER A 358 7.38 -10.05 25.33
CA SER A 358 8.22 -11.25 25.40
C SER A 358 9.18 -11.33 24.20
N VAL A 359 10.46 -11.61 24.46
CA VAL A 359 11.53 -11.70 23.45
C VAL A 359 12.20 -13.06 23.55
N VAL A 360 12.42 -13.70 22.40
CA VAL A 360 13.23 -14.94 22.33
C VAL A 360 14.66 -14.56 21.97
N ILE A 361 15.60 -14.85 22.86
CA ILE A 361 17.02 -14.63 22.67
C ILE A 361 17.64 -15.90 22.06
N ASN A 362 18.38 -15.72 20.97
CA ASN A 362 19.10 -16.80 20.30
C ASN A 362 20.59 -16.76 20.67
N ASN A 363 21.02 -17.63 21.58
CA ASN A 363 22.40 -17.70 22.06
C ASN A 363 23.30 -18.60 21.19
N ASN A 364 22.84 -19.03 20.02
CA ASN A 364 23.64 -19.84 19.11
C ASN A 364 24.81 -19.04 18.52
N LYS A 365 25.97 -19.71 18.38
CA LYS A 365 27.15 -19.18 17.68
C LYS A 365 27.59 -20.21 16.62
N PRO A 366 27.42 -19.94 15.32
CA PRO A 366 26.75 -18.78 14.72
C PRO A 366 25.22 -18.81 14.91
N GLN A 367 24.56 -17.65 14.95
CA GLN A 367 23.11 -17.55 15.23
C GLN A 367 22.22 -18.26 14.20
N TRP A 368 22.68 -18.42 12.95
CA TRP A 368 21.96 -19.15 11.91
C TRP A 368 22.01 -20.68 12.07
N LYS A 369 22.89 -21.22 12.92
CA LYS A 369 22.97 -22.65 13.25
C LYS A 369 22.22 -22.89 14.55
N ILE A 370 20.89 -23.01 14.44
CA ILE A 370 20.01 -23.02 15.60
C ILE A 370 20.03 -24.38 16.29
N ASP A 371 20.43 -24.36 17.55
CA ASP A 371 20.15 -25.37 18.57
C ASP A 371 19.02 -24.84 19.45
N LEU A 372 17.93 -25.61 19.55
CA LEU A 372 16.72 -25.23 20.28
C LEU A 372 17.00 -25.00 21.77
N SER A 373 17.94 -25.76 22.36
CA SER A 373 18.30 -25.62 23.78
C SER A 373 18.90 -24.25 24.13
N LYS A 374 19.36 -23.50 23.11
CA LYS A 374 19.97 -22.17 23.25
C LYS A 374 19.01 -21.03 22.94
N LEU A 375 17.72 -21.33 22.77
CA LEU A 375 16.65 -20.33 22.65
C LEU A 375 16.02 -20.10 24.02
N ILE A 376 16.00 -18.84 24.48
CA ILE A 376 15.50 -18.49 25.82
C ILE A 376 14.46 -17.37 25.70
N LEU A 377 13.30 -17.55 26.34
CA LEU A 377 12.25 -16.53 26.43
C LEU A 377 12.52 -15.60 27.62
N HIS A 378 12.60 -14.30 27.36
CA HIS A 378 12.76 -13.25 28.37
C HIS A 378 11.61 -12.25 28.30
N SER A 379 11.29 -11.65 29.44
CA SER A 379 10.53 -10.40 29.49
C SER A 379 11.38 -9.26 28.93
N ASN A 380 10.79 -8.38 28.11
CA ASN A 380 11.47 -7.25 27.47
C ASN A 380 12.11 -6.29 28.49
N LYS A 381 11.63 -6.29 29.75
CA LYS A 381 12.23 -5.51 30.86
C LYS A 381 13.55 -6.11 31.37
N GLU A 382 13.74 -7.41 31.21
CA GLU A 382 14.84 -8.21 31.76
C GLU A 382 15.86 -8.62 30.70
N VAL A 383 15.69 -8.19 29.45
CA VAL A 383 16.64 -8.46 28.37
C VAL A 383 17.99 -7.80 28.71
N PRO A 384 19.12 -8.55 28.66
CA PRO A 384 20.46 -8.01 28.85
C PRO A 384 20.69 -6.77 27.97
N GLU A 385 21.42 -5.78 28.46
CA GLU A 385 21.56 -4.48 27.77
C GLU A 385 22.20 -4.61 26.37
N GLU A 386 23.06 -5.61 26.20
CA GLU A 386 23.65 -6.07 24.94
C GLU A 386 22.64 -6.65 23.92
N ASN A 387 21.48 -7.12 24.39
CA ASN A 387 20.41 -7.74 23.60
C ASN A 387 19.16 -6.85 23.46
N LYS A 388 19.12 -5.69 24.13
CA LYS A 388 18.00 -4.73 24.01
C LYS A 388 17.94 -4.17 22.58
N ILE A 389 16.77 -4.31 21.96
CA ILE A 389 16.48 -3.79 20.62
C ILE A 389 16.49 -2.26 20.66
N LYS A 390 17.65 -1.64 20.44
CA LYS A 390 17.69 -0.32 19.80
C LYS A 390 17.31 -0.62 18.36
N SER A 391 16.03 -0.49 18.00
CA SER A 391 15.61 -0.67 16.60
C SER A 391 16.37 0.36 15.78
N VAL A 392 17.46 -0.08 15.18
CA VAL A 392 18.44 0.72 14.49
C VAL A 392 18.51 0.11 13.11
N ARG A 393 17.70 0.62 12.20
CA ARG A 393 17.92 0.39 10.78
C ARG A 393 19.21 1.13 10.43
N ILE A 394 20.29 0.38 10.25
CA ILE A 394 21.57 0.92 9.79
C ILE A 394 21.42 1.27 8.31
N VAL A 395 21.43 2.57 8.01
CA VAL A 395 21.37 3.04 6.63
C VAL A 395 22.80 3.12 6.09
N LEU A 396 23.23 2.04 5.45
CA LEU A 396 24.52 1.95 4.76
C LEU A 396 24.44 2.55 3.35
N ASN A 397 25.57 3.07 2.88
CA ASN A 397 25.58 3.85 1.65
C ASN A 397 25.69 2.99 0.40
N THR A 398 25.08 3.49 -0.68
CA THR A 398 25.37 2.95 -2.00
C THR A 398 26.81 3.32 -2.35
N LYS A 399 27.68 2.35 -2.64
CA LYS A 399 29.09 2.53 -3.08
C LYS A 399 29.23 3.23 -4.46
N LYS A 400 28.28 4.11 -4.80
CA LYS A 400 28.25 4.86 -6.05
C LYS A 400 29.12 6.10 -5.88
N ILE A 401 30.01 6.30 -6.85
CA ILE A 401 30.92 7.45 -6.89
C ILE A 401 30.43 8.57 -7.83
N PHE A 402 29.41 8.30 -8.65
CA PHE A 402 28.93 9.23 -9.68
C PHE A 402 27.40 9.32 -9.74
N ASN A 403 26.88 10.55 -9.81
CA ASN A 403 25.45 10.84 -9.89
C ASN A 403 24.90 10.73 -11.33
N ASN A 404 24.72 9.49 -11.79
CA ASN A 404 24.16 9.20 -13.12
C ASN A 404 22.77 9.82 -13.36
N ASN A 405 21.98 10.04 -12.31
CA ASN A 405 20.63 10.60 -12.45
C ASN A 405 20.69 12.08 -12.82
N LEU A 406 21.50 12.87 -12.10
CA LEU A 406 21.71 14.27 -12.42
C LEU A 406 22.32 14.45 -13.81
N TRP A 407 23.33 13.65 -14.16
CA TRP A 407 23.97 13.67 -15.48
C TRP A 407 22.95 13.45 -16.61
N LYS A 408 22.04 12.48 -16.46
CA LYS A 408 20.95 12.24 -17.43
C LYS A 408 19.99 13.42 -17.53
N LYS A 409 19.63 14.07 -16.41
CA LYS A 409 18.72 15.22 -16.36
C LYS A 409 19.32 16.52 -16.89
N LEU A 410 20.64 16.59 -16.99
CA LEU A 410 21.38 17.71 -17.60
C LEU A 410 21.66 17.47 -19.08
N ASP A 411 20.92 16.57 -19.72
CA ASP A 411 21.06 16.26 -21.14
C ASP A 411 22.43 15.63 -21.49
N LYS A 412 22.99 14.86 -20.53
CA LYS A 412 24.23 14.06 -20.69
C LYS A 412 25.42 14.89 -21.19
N PRO A 413 25.85 15.95 -20.47
CA PRO A 413 26.97 16.77 -20.91
C PRO A 413 28.25 15.92 -21.03
N LYS A 414 29.12 16.30 -21.96
CA LYS A 414 30.43 15.65 -22.15
C LYS A 414 31.33 15.97 -20.96
N ILE A 415 31.46 15.02 -20.04
CA ILE A 415 32.28 15.12 -18.83
C ILE A 415 33.07 13.83 -18.62
N ASP A 416 34.24 13.93 -17.99
CA ASP A 416 34.97 12.76 -17.53
C ASP A 416 34.28 12.18 -16.28
N LYS A 417 33.81 10.94 -16.36
CA LYS A 417 33.18 10.26 -15.22
C LYS A 417 34.18 9.78 -14.16
N LYS A 418 35.47 9.71 -14.49
CA LYS A 418 36.54 9.40 -13.53
C LYS A 418 36.88 10.62 -12.67
N ILE A 419 36.71 11.82 -13.22
CA ILE A 419 36.92 13.10 -12.54
C ILE A 419 35.67 13.98 -12.74
N PRO A 420 34.53 13.60 -12.14
CA PRO A 420 33.28 14.31 -12.38
C PRO A 420 33.28 15.69 -11.70
N PRO A 421 32.51 16.67 -12.23
CA PRO A 421 32.25 17.92 -11.55
C PRO A 421 31.74 17.70 -10.13
N ALA A 422 32.05 18.63 -9.22
CA ALA A 422 31.82 18.45 -7.78
C ALA A 422 30.38 17.99 -7.46
N ILE A 423 29.36 18.63 -8.03
CA ILE A 423 27.97 18.28 -7.75
C ILE A 423 27.52 16.91 -8.28
N MET A 424 28.31 16.30 -9.17
CA MET A 424 28.09 14.94 -9.68
C MET A 424 29.00 13.90 -8.99
N ASN A 425 29.95 14.34 -8.18
CA ASN A 425 30.90 13.50 -7.47
C ASN A 425 30.33 13.05 -6.13
N LEU A 426 30.04 11.75 -6.00
CA LEU A 426 29.51 11.14 -4.77
C LEU A 426 30.59 10.50 -3.89
N SER A 427 31.87 10.66 -4.24
CA SER A 427 33.00 10.18 -3.43
C SER A 427 33.09 10.96 -2.11
N LEU A 428 33.43 10.27 -1.02
CA LEU A 428 33.69 10.92 0.27
C LEU A 428 35.02 11.68 0.32
N LYS A 429 35.93 11.44 -0.63
CA LYS A 429 37.19 12.18 -0.73
C LYS A 429 36.91 13.66 -0.97
N ASP A 430 37.60 14.52 -0.23
CA ASP A 430 37.53 15.96 -0.43
C ASP A 430 38.19 16.35 -1.75
N LEU A 431 37.62 17.37 -2.39
CA LEU A 431 38.14 17.93 -3.63
C LEU A 431 39.16 19.04 -3.30
N PRO A 432 40.10 19.34 -4.20
CA PRO A 432 41.04 20.45 -4.00
C PRO A 432 40.28 21.76 -3.73
N ASN A 433 40.70 22.52 -2.72
CA ASN A 433 40.10 23.81 -2.31
C ASN A 433 38.61 23.74 -1.93
N GLU A 434 38.14 22.57 -1.52
CA GLU A 434 36.78 22.41 -1.01
C GLU A 434 36.73 22.70 0.49
N ARG A 435 35.82 23.60 0.88
CA ARG A 435 35.55 23.93 2.28
C ARG A 435 34.18 23.40 2.65
N TRP A 436 34.02 22.89 3.87
CA TRP A 436 32.76 22.36 4.37
C TRP A 436 32.24 23.22 5.52
N GLU A 437 30.96 23.57 5.46
CA GLU A 437 30.25 24.28 6.53
C GLU A 437 29.07 23.44 7.04
N PRO A 438 28.69 23.57 8.32
CA PRO A 438 27.44 22.99 8.82
C PRO A 438 26.24 23.42 7.99
N LEU A 439 25.31 22.50 7.72
CA LEU A 439 24.09 22.84 7.01
C LEU A 439 23.13 23.57 7.98
N PRO A 440 22.69 24.82 7.70
CA PRO A 440 21.88 25.61 8.63
C PRO A 440 20.59 24.92 9.06
N GLY A 441 20.38 24.80 10.37
CA GLY A 441 19.26 24.10 11.00
C GLY A 441 19.39 22.57 11.06
N TYR A 442 20.54 22.02 10.64
CA TYR A 442 20.84 20.58 10.67
C TYR A 442 22.28 20.30 11.12
N GLU A 443 22.78 21.14 12.03
CA GLU A 443 24.12 21.05 12.61
C GLU A 443 24.34 19.68 13.24
N GLY A 444 25.55 19.13 13.09
CA GLY A 444 25.91 17.79 13.55
C GLY A 444 25.28 16.63 12.77
N LYS A 445 24.46 16.90 11.74
CA LYS A 445 23.82 15.86 10.90
C LYS A 445 24.21 15.96 9.43
N TYR A 446 24.32 17.18 8.92
CA TYR A 446 24.66 17.45 7.52
C TYR A 446 25.62 18.62 7.41
N THR A 447 26.46 18.58 6.38
CA THR A 447 27.36 19.66 5.97
C THR A 447 27.21 19.93 4.48
N VAL A 448 27.54 21.14 4.06
CA VAL A 448 27.54 21.57 2.65
C VAL A 448 28.93 22.09 2.29
N SER A 449 29.38 21.78 1.08
CA SER A 449 30.68 22.22 0.60
C SER A 449 30.58 23.47 -0.26
N SER A 450 31.66 24.26 -0.30
CA SER A 450 31.79 25.45 -1.15
C SER A 450 31.64 25.14 -2.64
N LYS A 451 31.79 23.87 -3.03
CA LYS A 451 31.64 23.37 -4.40
C LYS A 451 30.25 22.78 -4.68
N GLY A 452 29.30 22.89 -3.75
CA GLY A 452 27.92 22.44 -3.94
C GLY A 452 27.68 20.96 -3.64
N ARG A 453 28.59 20.27 -2.94
CA ARG A 453 28.33 18.93 -2.43
C ARG A 453 27.61 19.01 -1.09
N VAL A 454 26.73 18.06 -0.80
CA VAL A 454 26.05 17.97 0.49
C VAL A 454 26.38 16.62 1.10
N LYS A 455 26.92 16.61 2.30
CA LYS A 455 27.34 15.41 3.02
C LYS A 455 26.42 15.20 4.21
N ARG A 456 25.93 13.98 4.37
CA ARG A 456 25.35 13.49 5.61
C ARG A 456 26.48 12.94 6.46
N LEU A 457 26.59 13.39 7.71
CA LEU A 457 27.56 12.89 8.68
C LEU A 457 27.13 11.49 9.18
N SER A 458 28.09 10.73 9.69
CA SER A 458 27.82 9.47 10.40
C SER A 458 27.53 9.72 11.88
N GLY A 459 27.17 8.67 12.61
CA GLY A 459 27.14 8.69 14.08
C GLY A 459 25.90 9.30 14.72
N TRP A 460 24.88 9.67 13.93
CA TRP A 460 23.62 10.21 14.45
C TRP A 460 22.42 9.32 14.14
N LYS A 461 21.39 9.46 14.99
CA LYS A 461 20.14 8.71 14.92
C LYS A 461 18.95 9.63 14.67
N PHE A 462 17.94 9.12 13.97
CA PHE A 462 16.65 9.78 13.81
C PHE A 462 15.53 8.75 13.83
N GLY A 463 14.69 8.80 14.87
CA GLY A 463 13.71 7.74 15.12
C GLY A 463 14.40 6.38 15.26
N ILE A 464 13.99 5.43 14.41
CA ILE A 464 14.54 4.07 14.36
C ILE A 464 15.74 3.92 13.40
N HIS A 465 16.22 5.00 12.78
CA HIS A 465 17.31 4.95 11.82
C HIS A 465 18.62 5.41 12.46
N PHE A 466 19.71 4.69 12.19
CA PHE A 466 21.08 5.10 12.52
C PHE A 466 21.88 5.24 11.23
N PHE A 467 22.56 6.36 11.11
CA PHE A 467 23.41 6.65 9.97
C PHE A 467 24.85 6.29 10.32
N ALA A 468 25.23 5.03 10.12
CA ALA A 468 26.57 4.53 10.48
C ALA A 468 27.69 5.09 9.59
N GLU A 469 27.38 5.46 8.35
CA GLU A 469 28.37 5.91 7.37
C GLU A 469 28.02 7.29 6.79
N GLU A 470 29.06 8.10 6.57
CA GLU A 470 28.95 9.38 5.87
C GLU A 470 28.55 9.20 4.42
N GLN A 471 27.74 10.11 3.89
CA GLN A 471 27.24 10.00 2.51
C GLN A 471 27.22 11.35 1.81
N ILE A 472 27.76 11.42 0.59
CA ILE A 472 27.44 12.53 -0.32
C ILE A 472 26.03 12.31 -0.91
N LEU A 473 25.14 13.28 -0.71
CA LEU A 473 23.76 13.23 -1.18
C LEU A 473 23.67 13.48 -2.68
N ASN A 474 22.69 12.86 -3.33
CA ASN A 474 22.39 13.13 -4.73
C ASN A 474 21.77 14.51 -4.91
N ILE A 475 22.49 15.39 -5.61
CA ILE A 475 21.91 16.62 -6.15
C ILE A 475 20.96 16.28 -7.31
N ASN A 476 19.88 17.02 -7.43
CA ASN A 476 18.85 16.91 -8.46
C ASN A 476 18.58 18.28 -9.09
N ILE A 477 17.89 18.27 -10.22
CA ILE A 477 17.37 19.47 -10.87
C ILE A 477 15.85 19.47 -10.83
N THR A 478 15.26 20.63 -10.54
CA THR A 478 13.81 20.88 -10.60
C THR A 478 13.57 22.08 -11.53
N LYS A 479 12.49 22.04 -12.30
CA LYS A 479 12.07 23.11 -13.21
C LYS A 479 10.86 23.82 -12.59
N VAL A 480 10.93 25.16 -12.46
CA VAL A 480 9.79 26.01 -12.08
C VAL A 480 9.65 27.06 -13.17
N LYS A 481 8.50 27.08 -13.86
CA LYS A 481 8.34 27.81 -15.13
C LYS A 481 9.48 27.43 -16.09
N ASP A 482 10.30 28.37 -16.55
CA ASP A 482 11.42 28.11 -17.47
C ASP A 482 12.80 28.11 -16.82
N THR A 483 12.88 28.26 -15.50
CA THR A 483 14.16 28.27 -14.79
C THR A 483 14.44 26.92 -14.14
N ARG A 484 15.64 26.40 -14.36
CA ARG A 484 16.12 25.15 -13.73
C ARG A 484 16.90 25.49 -12.46
N TYR A 485 16.61 24.79 -11.37
CA TYR A 485 17.30 24.97 -10.08
C TYR A 485 17.89 23.66 -9.58
N LEU A 486 19.10 23.74 -9.02
CA LEU A 486 19.73 22.63 -8.31
C LEU A 486 19.13 22.50 -6.91
N CYS A 487 18.80 21.27 -6.53
CA CYS A 487 18.16 20.96 -5.26
C CYS A 487 18.62 19.62 -4.71
N PHE A 488 18.46 19.42 -3.41
CA PHE A 488 18.70 18.15 -2.74
C PHE A 488 17.62 17.87 -1.71
N ARG A 489 17.47 16.62 -1.31
CA ARG A 489 16.51 16.20 -0.29
C ARG A 489 17.28 15.58 0.87
N LEU A 490 16.96 16.01 2.07
CA LEU A 490 17.41 15.36 3.31
C LEU A 490 16.63 14.05 3.50
N HIS A 491 16.91 13.33 4.58
CA HIS A 491 16.11 12.16 4.92
C HIS A 491 14.64 12.55 5.09
N GLU A 492 13.70 11.74 4.59
CA GLU A 492 12.27 12.12 4.52
C GLU A 492 11.65 12.42 5.89
N GLN A 493 12.13 11.74 6.93
CA GLN A 493 11.69 11.98 8.30
C GLN A 493 12.31 13.26 8.91
N VAL A 494 13.44 13.75 8.38
CA VAL A 494 14.07 15.01 8.80
C VAL A 494 13.40 16.18 8.11
N ARG A 495 13.22 16.10 6.79
CA ARG A 495 12.53 17.13 6.00
C ARG A 495 11.91 16.52 4.75
N ARG A 496 10.61 16.73 4.57
CA ARG A 496 9.88 16.26 3.38
C ARG A 496 10.15 17.10 2.12
N SER A 497 10.39 18.40 2.29
CA SER A 497 10.63 19.33 1.18
C SER A 497 12.11 19.34 0.75
N SER A 498 12.34 19.53 -0.55
CA SER A 498 13.68 19.73 -1.10
C SER A 498 14.22 21.12 -0.76
N LEU A 499 15.53 21.21 -0.54
CA LEU A 499 16.25 22.47 -0.35
C LEU A 499 16.88 22.90 -1.67
N GLN A 500 16.86 24.21 -1.95
CA GLN A 500 17.56 24.77 -3.11
C GLN A 500 19.04 24.93 -2.78
N LEU A 501 19.90 24.31 -3.58
CA LEU A 501 21.34 24.28 -3.32
C LEU A 501 21.95 25.68 -3.33
N THR A 502 21.57 26.51 -4.29
CA THR A 502 22.14 27.86 -4.47
C THR A 502 21.81 28.79 -3.30
N ARG A 503 20.63 28.67 -2.69
CA ARG A 503 20.26 29.44 -1.49
C ARG A 503 21.14 29.09 -0.30
N ILE A 504 21.34 27.79 -0.08
CA ILE A 504 22.19 27.29 0.99
C ILE A 504 23.64 27.73 0.77
N LEU A 505 24.15 27.63 -0.46
CA LEU A 505 25.51 28.05 -0.77
C LEU A 505 25.73 29.55 -0.58
N TYR A 506 24.78 30.39 -1.00
CA TYR A 506 24.88 31.83 -0.77
C TYR A 506 24.91 32.14 0.73
N TYR A 507 23.99 31.54 1.50
CA TYR A 507 23.95 31.69 2.95
C TYR A 507 25.28 31.30 3.61
N CYS A 508 25.80 30.11 3.31
CA CYS A 508 26.98 29.58 4.00
C CYS A 508 28.32 30.20 3.54
N PHE A 509 28.41 30.72 2.32
CA PHE A 509 29.70 31.09 1.72
C PHE A 509 29.77 32.49 1.12
N VAL A 510 28.67 33.25 1.13
CA VAL A 510 28.62 34.61 0.57
C VAL A 510 28.11 35.60 1.63
N GLU A 511 26.85 35.46 2.03
CA GLU A 511 26.19 36.37 2.97
C GLU A 511 24.94 35.71 3.57
N GLU A 512 24.78 35.81 4.89
CA GLU A 512 23.63 35.28 5.61
C GLU A 512 22.36 36.07 5.30
N PHE A 513 21.24 35.38 5.16
CA PHE A 513 19.92 35.98 4.96
C PHE A 513 18.82 35.03 5.46
N ASP A 514 17.59 35.50 5.63
CA ASP A 514 16.49 34.61 6.03
C ASP A 514 16.18 33.59 4.93
N LEU A 515 16.58 32.34 5.16
CA LEU A 515 16.34 31.21 4.27
C LEU A 515 14.84 30.94 4.05
N ASN A 516 13.95 31.41 4.93
CA ASN A 516 12.50 31.28 4.80
C ASN A 516 11.85 32.45 4.02
N ASP A 517 12.58 33.56 3.80
CA ASP A 517 12.05 34.67 3.02
C ASP A 517 11.94 34.30 1.54
N LYS A 518 10.69 34.23 1.08
CA LYS A 518 10.32 33.92 -0.31
C LYS A 518 10.39 35.13 -1.24
N LYS A 519 10.56 36.35 -0.70
CA LYS A 519 10.75 37.57 -1.47
C LYS A 519 12.19 37.72 -1.96
N LEU A 520 13.14 36.99 -1.39
CA LEU A 520 14.53 36.98 -1.81
C LEU A 520 14.83 35.74 -2.66
N ILE A 521 15.53 35.93 -3.78
CA ILE A 521 15.95 34.85 -4.69
C ILE A 521 17.46 34.91 -4.85
N VAL A 522 18.12 33.75 -4.89
CA VAL A 522 19.52 33.63 -5.29
C VAL A 522 19.60 33.22 -6.76
N ILE A 523 20.09 34.12 -7.60
CA ILE A 523 20.36 33.87 -9.01
C ILE A 523 21.74 33.19 -9.14
N ASN A 524 21.79 32.10 -9.89
CA ASN A 524 23.02 31.40 -10.22
C ASN A 524 23.51 31.82 -11.61
N GLN A 525 24.62 32.56 -11.66
CA GLN A 525 25.24 33.02 -12.92
C GLN A 525 26.38 32.09 -13.39
N ASN A 526 26.47 30.89 -12.84
CA ASN A 526 27.44 29.89 -13.30
C ASN A 526 27.01 29.30 -14.64
N GLU A 527 27.93 29.33 -15.61
CA GLU A 527 27.82 28.63 -16.88
C GLU A 527 29.03 27.70 -17.02
N PRO A 528 28.83 26.37 -17.02
CA PRO A 528 27.55 25.67 -16.90
C PRO A 528 26.98 25.67 -15.46
N LEU A 529 25.66 25.44 -15.31
CA LEU A 529 24.94 25.44 -14.02
C LEU A 529 25.58 24.55 -12.94
N TRP A 530 26.28 23.49 -13.36
CA TRP A 530 26.89 22.50 -12.47
C TRP A 530 28.32 22.81 -12.03
N ASP A 531 28.94 23.85 -12.58
CA ASP A 531 30.27 24.31 -12.17
C ASP A 531 30.12 25.45 -11.16
N ILE A 532 29.96 25.08 -9.90
CA ILE A 532 29.58 26.01 -8.85
C ILE A 532 30.77 26.88 -8.43
N ASN A 533 30.67 28.18 -8.73
CA ASN A 533 31.42 29.25 -8.10
C ASN A 533 30.47 30.13 -7.26
N THR A 534 30.72 30.23 -5.96
CA THR A 534 29.88 31.00 -5.03
C THR A 534 29.93 32.50 -5.30
N SER A 535 31.01 33.03 -5.87
CA SER A 535 31.09 34.46 -6.24
C SER A 535 30.17 34.83 -7.42
N LYS A 536 29.67 33.84 -8.16
CA LYS A 536 28.68 34.00 -9.24
C LYS A 536 27.24 33.81 -8.75
N LEU A 537 27.02 33.78 -7.43
CA LEU A 537 25.68 33.77 -6.84
C LEU A 537 25.30 35.20 -6.42
N LYS A 538 24.08 35.63 -6.73
CA LYS A 538 23.58 36.98 -6.36
C LYS A 538 22.22 36.90 -5.70
N LEU A 539 22.08 37.54 -4.54
CA LEU A 539 20.79 37.72 -3.87
C LEU A 539 20.05 38.92 -4.48
N VAL A 540 18.80 38.71 -4.88
CA VAL A 540 17.95 39.74 -5.47
C VAL A 540 16.55 39.70 -4.86
N SER A 541 15.89 40.84 -4.79
CA SER A 541 14.47 40.92 -4.43
C SER A 541 13.61 40.46 -5.62
N LEU A 542 12.61 39.62 -5.38
CA LEU A 542 11.63 39.16 -6.36
C LEU A 542 11.02 40.33 -7.16
N ASN A 543 10.76 41.45 -6.50
CA ASN A 543 10.19 42.67 -7.11
C ASN A 543 11.16 43.35 -8.09
N SER A 544 12.47 43.15 -7.91
CA SER A 544 13.51 43.73 -8.79
C SER A 544 13.71 42.92 -10.08
N VAL A 545 13.36 41.63 -10.06
CA VAL A 545 13.49 40.71 -11.21
C VAL A 545 12.27 40.81 -12.15
N PHE A 546 11.10 41.15 -11.62
CA PHE A 546 9.87 41.37 -12.39
C PHE A 546 9.49 42.86 -12.39
N LYS A 547 10.33 43.75 -12.93
CA LYS A 547 9.82 45.06 -13.35
C LYS A 547 8.88 44.86 -14.53
N PRO A 548 7.62 45.34 -14.50
CA PRO A 548 6.82 45.39 -15.71
C PRO A 548 7.53 46.32 -16.69
N ILE A 549 7.76 45.83 -17.90
CA ILE A 549 8.11 46.68 -19.03
C ILE A 549 6.92 47.63 -19.20
N ARG A 550 7.06 48.88 -18.75
CA ARG A 550 6.24 49.97 -19.26
C ARG A 550 6.83 50.32 -20.63
N ASN A 551 6.12 49.90 -21.67
CA ASN A 551 5.91 50.63 -22.91
C ASN A 551 4.55 50.22 -23.44
#